data_AF-A0A9N9G2Q5-F1
#
_entry.id   AF-A0A9N9G2Q5-F1
#
_cell.length_a   1.000
_cell.length_b   1.000
_cell.length_c   1.000
_cell.angle_alpha   90.00
_cell.angle_beta   90.00
_cell.angle_gamma   90.00
#
_symmetry.space_group_name_H-M   'P 1'
#
loop_
_entity.id
_entity.type
_entity.pdbx_description
1 polymer ?
#
loop_
_entity_poly.entity_id
_entity_poly.type
_entity_poly.pdbx_seq_one_letter_code
_entity_poly.pdbx_strand_id
1 'polypeptide(L)'
;MSTLDRLANELLFKIFTYLHRPAAFSLTCRTLHCVTKDPHARAAYFLRKYGPRLAIFYAIRNHAKIVTKETAEAMISSGAIVSRNLAQRLIKDYLERQPSEYFRCCWTSKLTFGTYLVFLQRAYTLYGDNLWAKDAMDDWEQFRICVSLQSGLDIDNVDNNMLNTTATHDTNREYIRDLVEKYHVVPLPLQYCFANISDTFVTIARIGDNQLLDMALNDLTHFDQYEFSNILPTIIEKLIYNKPTPTHLKKALMNIFSFNYPVLEQLALELIRNCGLYKIPNVIIETLIEKKDDLPFDLNAVVVHSINDKFHSICSYNGAPDNIESLWHYFPEFRPKVRENLNTLFADSRMGGVICSKNDASYYGYGVGCVCVEFILTTFGADDIITEKCFNAIIRDVCEKNLKMQANRNTLFSKLKRNDGAGLTLLQGSPQYFIQYVEAGVRVKPEHLKMVSKKGMNRKWFLKGLFEAMERSLKSDHVKTQIDSVKDMSSGGGNENVVIDKTKLWKNVIKEVLNQEREKYYGSSKRWLRKGRLYRMLDEFYSKNFEHS
;
A
#
# COMPACT_ATOMS: atom_id res chain seq x y z
N MET A 1 -2.81 -57.80 16.39
CA MET A 1 -3.02 -57.10 15.10
C MET A 1 -3.22 -55.63 15.41
N SER A 2 -2.53 -54.73 14.71
CA SER A 2 -2.71 -53.30 14.94
C SER A 2 -4.11 -52.89 14.47
N THR A 3 -4.75 -51.94 15.15
CA THR A 3 -6.09 -51.44 14.81
C THR A 3 -6.16 -50.86 13.39
N LEU A 4 -5.03 -50.42 12.82
CA LEU A 4 -4.93 -49.91 11.45
C LEU A 4 -5.05 -51.00 10.37
N ASP A 5 -4.64 -52.24 10.66
CA ASP A 5 -4.69 -53.34 9.68
C ASP A 5 -6.13 -53.76 9.34
N ARG A 6 -7.11 -53.27 10.10
CA ARG A 6 -8.55 -53.52 9.87
C ARG A 6 -9.20 -52.43 9.01
N LEU A 7 -8.51 -51.33 8.73
CA LEU A 7 -9.06 -50.26 7.90
C LEU A 7 -8.93 -50.63 6.42
N ALA A 8 -10.00 -50.47 5.65
CA ALA A 8 -9.99 -50.71 4.22
C ALA A 8 -8.97 -49.78 3.51
N ASN A 9 -8.28 -50.30 2.49
CA ASN A 9 -7.23 -49.57 1.78
C ASN A 9 -7.76 -48.27 1.14
N GLU A 10 -9.02 -48.25 0.71
CA GLU A 10 -9.71 -47.08 0.15
C GLU A 10 -9.80 -45.94 1.17
N LEU A 11 -10.02 -46.26 2.45
CA LEU A 11 -10.04 -45.26 3.52
C LEU A 11 -8.63 -44.75 3.80
N LEU A 12 -7.61 -45.62 3.81
CA LEU A 12 -6.22 -45.21 3.97
C LEU A 12 -5.75 -44.31 2.82
N PHE A 13 -6.16 -44.64 1.60
CA PHE A 13 -5.93 -43.83 0.41
C PHE A 13 -6.57 -42.45 0.55
N LYS A 14 -7.86 -42.43 0.97
CA LYS A 14 -8.56 -41.17 1.20
C LYS A 14 -7.89 -40.35 2.29
N ILE A 15 -7.53 -40.95 3.43
CA ILE A 15 -6.78 -40.26 4.50
C ILE A 15 -5.48 -39.66 3.95
N PHE A 16 -4.67 -40.45 3.22
CA PHE A 16 -3.41 -40.01 2.63
C PHE A 16 -3.58 -38.74 1.78
N THR A 17 -4.62 -38.67 0.94
CA THR A 17 -4.86 -37.50 0.10
C THR A 17 -5.13 -36.21 0.88
N TYR A 18 -5.63 -36.29 2.12
CA TYR A 18 -5.96 -35.12 2.95
C TYR A 18 -4.81 -34.69 3.88
N LEU A 19 -3.68 -35.40 3.88
CA LEU A 19 -2.56 -35.07 4.76
C LEU A 19 -1.82 -33.83 4.27
N HIS A 20 -1.52 -32.89 5.15
CA HIS A 20 -0.67 -31.76 4.80
C HIS A 20 0.82 -32.16 4.62
N ARG A 21 1.30 -33.10 5.46
CA ARG A 21 2.67 -33.64 5.43
C ARG A 21 2.64 -35.18 5.44
N PRO A 22 2.69 -35.84 4.27
CA PRO A 22 2.55 -37.30 4.19
C PRO A 22 3.79 -38.08 4.66
N ALA A 23 4.92 -37.41 4.92
CA ALA A 23 6.17 -38.08 5.29
C ALA A 23 6.03 -38.92 6.58
N ALA A 24 5.42 -38.36 7.63
CA ALA A 24 5.19 -39.08 8.89
C ALA A 24 4.26 -40.29 8.69
N PHE A 25 3.25 -40.16 7.84
CA PHE A 25 2.33 -41.25 7.51
C PHE A 25 3.05 -42.42 6.83
N SER A 26 3.96 -42.14 5.88
CA SER A 26 4.78 -43.17 5.22
C SER A 26 5.71 -43.91 6.19
N LEU A 27 6.17 -43.25 7.25
CA LEU A 27 7.12 -43.82 8.23
C LEU A 27 6.45 -44.60 9.37
N THR A 28 5.12 -44.53 9.49
CA THR A 28 4.41 -45.09 10.65
C THR A 28 4.33 -46.62 10.61
N CYS A 29 3.96 -47.22 9.47
CA CYS A 29 3.96 -48.68 9.30
C CYS A 29 4.06 -49.09 7.82
N ARG A 30 4.27 -50.39 7.57
CA ARG A 30 4.43 -50.94 6.20
C ARG A 30 3.19 -50.72 5.32
N THR A 31 1.99 -50.90 5.86
CA THR A 31 0.73 -50.72 5.12
C THR A 31 0.59 -49.27 4.64
N LEU A 32 0.82 -48.29 5.52
CA LEU A 32 0.79 -46.88 5.16
C LEU A 32 1.91 -46.51 4.18
N HIS A 33 3.10 -47.08 4.36
CA HIS A 33 4.19 -46.92 3.40
C HIS A 33 3.79 -47.39 2.00
N CYS A 34 3.14 -48.54 1.88
CA CYS A 34 2.61 -49.06 0.60
C CYS A 34 1.60 -48.10 -0.02
N VAL A 35 0.64 -47.57 0.77
CA VAL A 35 -0.33 -46.56 0.29
C VAL A 35 0.39 -45.33 -0.25
N THR A 36 1.43 -44.82 0.42
CA THR A 36 2.20 -43.65 -0.06
C THR A 36 3.04 -43.92 -1.31
N LYS A 37 3.21 -45.18 -1.70
CA LYS A 37 3.92 -45.61 -2.91
C LYS A 37 3.00 -45.85 -4.09
N ASP A 38 1.70 -45.97 -3.86
CA ASP A 38 0.73 -46.18 -4.93
C ASP A 38 0.67 -44.96 -5.89
N PRO A 39 0.79 -45.18 -7.22
CA PRO A 39 0.77 -44.10 -8.21
C PRO A 39 -0.53 -43.29 -8.21
N HIS A 40 -1.68 -43.95 -8.05
CA HIS A 40 -2.98 -43.28 -8.02
C HIS A 40 -3.15 -42.48 -6.72
N ALA A 41 -2.62 -42.97 -5.60
CA ALA A 41 -2.64 -42.26 -4.32
C ALA A 41 -1.88 -40.95 -4.44
N ARG A 42 -0.66 -41.01 -5.00
CA ARG A 42 0.17 -39.84 -5.26
C ARG A 42 -0.50 -38.87 -6.23
N ALA A 43 -1.10 -39.39 -7.30
CA ALA A 43 -1.83 -38.56 -8.26
C ALA A 43 -2.98 -37.80 -7.59
N ALA A 44 -3.83 -38.51 -6.83
CA ALA A 44 -4.93 -37.91 -6.10
C ALA A 44 -4.45 -36.91 -5.03
N TYR A 45 -3.35 -37.20 -4.34
CA TYR A 45 -2.73 -36.29 -3.39
C TYR A 45 -2.26 -35.00 -4.08
N PHE A 46 -1.51 -35.08 -5.18
CA PHE A 46 -1.03 -33.90 -5.89
C PHE A 46 -2.15 -33.08 -6.53
N LEU A 47 -3.16 -33.74 -7.11
CA LEU A 47 -4.33 -33.09 -7.68
C LEU A 47 -5.14 -32.36 -6.63
N ARG A 48 -5.35 -32.98 -5.48
CA ARG A 48 -6.05 -32.34 -4.36
C ARG A 48 -5.23 -31.17 -3.81
N LYS A 49 -3.93 -31.40 -3.61
CA LYS A 49 -3.05 -30.42 -2.97
C LYS A 49 -2.76 -29.21 -3.85
N TYR A 50 -2.59 -29.37 -5.15
CA TYR A 50 -2.14 -28.28 -6.03
C TYR A 50 -3.16 -27.91 -7.12
N GLY A 51 -4.19 -28.73 -7.33
CA GLY A 51 -5.15 -28.53 -8.41
C GLY A 51 -4.65 -29.04 -9.77
N PRO A 52 -5.55 -29.22 -10.76
CA PRO A 52 -5.22 -29.80 -12.06
C PRO A 52 -4.09 -29.09 -12.82
N ARG A 53 -4.06 -27.76 -12.81
CA ARG A 53 -3.11 -26.96 -13.61
C ARG A 53 -1.69 -26.95 -13.02
N LEU A 54 -1.57 -27.06 -11.69
CA LEU A 54 -0.30 -26.92 -10.98
C LEU A 54 0.26 -28.24 -10.45
N ALA A 55 -0.56 -29.30 -10.38
CA ALA A 55 -0.18 -30.59 -9.80
C ALA A 55 1.12 -31.14 -10.36
N ILE A 56 1.27 -31.19 -11.69
CA ILE A 56 2.47 -31.75 -12.33
C ILE A 56 3.69 -30.89 -12.02
N PHE A 57 3.57 -29.58 -12.15
CA PHE A 57 4.67 -28.66 -11.89
C PHE A 57 5.21 -28.80 -10.46
N TYR A 58 4.35 -28.73 -9.44
CA TYR A 58 4.79 -28.84 -8.05
C TYR A 58 5.22 -30.25 -7.66
N ALA A 59 4.60 -31.28 -8.24
CA ALA A 59 5.06 -32.66 -8.06
C ALA A 59 6.50 -32.82 -8.56
N ILE A 60 6.84 -32.29 -9.73
CA ILE A 60 8.22 -32.35 -10.22
C ILE A 60 9.12 -31.45 -9.37
N ARG A 61 8.76 -30.18 -9.17
CA ARG A 61 9.60 -29.18 -8.47
C ARG A 61 9.98 -29.63 -7.06
N ASN A 62 9.00 -30.06 -6.28
CA ASN A 62 9.17 -30.37 -4.85
C ASN A 62 9.41 -31.85 -4.60
N HIS A 63 8.95 -32.73 -5.51
CA HIS A 63 8.83 -34.16 -5.27
C HIS A 63 9.32 -35.04 -6.44
N ALA A 64 10.17 -34.53 -7.34
CA ALA A 64 10.63 -35.25 -8.55
C ALA A 64 10.97 -36.73 -8.34
N LYS A 65 11.64 -37.08 -7.23
CA LYS A 65 12.06 -38.47 -6.93
C LYS A 65 10.89 -39.46 -6.80
N ILE A 66 9.69 -39.00 -6.46
CA ILE A 66 8.50 -39.85 -6.30
C ILE A 66 7.54 -39.73 -7.48
N VAL A 67 7.82 -38.86 -8.45
CA VAL A 67 7.10 -38.79 -9.72
C VAL A 67 7.72 -39.81 -10.66
N THR A 68 7.27 -41.07 -10.54
CA THR A 68 7.64 -42.15 -11.47
C THR A 68 6.83 -42.06 -12.76
N LYS A 69 7.17 -42.89 -13.76
CA LYS A 69 6.40 -43.01 -15.00
C LYS A 69 4.92 -43.30 -14.72
N GLU A 70 4.67 -44.28 -13.86
CA GLU A 70 3.33 -44.73 -13.47
C GLU A 70 2.59 -43.61 -12.71
N THR A 71 3.32 -42.85 -11.87
CA THR A 71 2.74 -41.71 -11.15
C THR A 71 2.36 -40.59 -12.13
N ALA A 72 3.19 -40.31 -13.13
CA ALA A 72 2.90 -39.32 -14.17
C ALA A 72 1.67 -39.72 -15.01
N GLU A 73 1.59 -40.98 -15.43
CA GLU A 73 0.42 -41.53 -16.14
C GLU A 73 -0.84 -41.47 -15.26
N ALA A 74 -0.75 -41.82 -13.98
CA ALA A 74 -1.83 -41.71 -13.02
C ALA A 74 -2.29 -40.25 -12.81
N MET A 75 -1.36 -39.29 -12.76
CA MET A 75 -1.68 -37.86 -12.66
C MET A 75 -2.44 -37.37 -13.89
N ILE A 76 -1.95 -37.69 -15.09
CA ILE A 76 -2.59 -37.28 -16.35
C ILE A 76 -3.98 -37.90 -16.49
N SER A 77 -4.11 -39.21 -16.22
CA SER A 77 -5.40 -39.91 -16.29
C SER A 77 -6.40 -39.42 -15.24
N SER A 78 -5.91 -38.92 -14.10
CA SER A 78 -6.74 -38.32 -13.05
C SER A 78 -7.07 -36.84 -13.32
N GLY A 79 -6.68 -36.29 -14.47
CA GLY A 79 -7.04 -34.94 -14.91
C GLY A 79 -5.97 -33.87 -14.68
N ALA A 80 -4.75 -34.22 -14.28
CA ALA A 80 -3.67 -33.25 -14.19
C ALA A 80 -3.25 -32.77 -15.59
N ILE A 81 -3.02 -31.46 -15.72
CA ILE A 81 -2.78 -30.80 -16.99
C ILE A 81 -1.28 -30.59 -17.18
N VAL A 82 -0.77 -31.02 -18.33
CA VAL A 82 0.60 -30.68 -18.77
C VAL A 82 0.51 -29.37 -19.54
N SER A 83 0.81 -28.24 -18.90
CA SER A 83 0.81 -26.94 -19.58
C SER A 83 1.88 -26.89 -20.67
N ARG A 84 1.61 -26.12 -21.75
CA ARG A 84 2.58 -25.98 -22.85
C ARG A 84 3.90 -25.40 -22.35
N ASN A 85 3.82 -24.40 -21.49
CA ASN A 85 4.95 -23.76 -20.83
C ASN A 85 5.84 -24.77 -20.06
N LEU A 86 5.22 -25.66 -19.27
CA LEU A 86 5.96 -26.71 -18.55
C LEU A 86 6.67 -27.66 -19.52
N ALA A 87 5.99 -28.04 -20.62
CA ALA A 87 6.56 -28.93 -21.62
C ALA A 87 7.72 -28.27 -22.39
N GLN A 88 7.59 -26.99 -22.76
CA GLN A 88 8.67 -26.20 -23.32
C GLN A 88 9.86 -26.14 -22.36
N ARG A 89 9.61 -25.93 -21.07
CA ARG A 89 10.67 -25.93 -20.06
C ARG A 89 11.36 -27.28 -19.93
N LEU A 90 10.60 -28.37 -19.94
CA LEU A 90 11.15 -29.73 -19.93
C LEU A 90 12.09 -29.94 -21.13
N ILE A 91 11.65 -29.57 -22.34
CA ILE A 91 12.47 -29.64 -23.56
C ILE A 91 13.75 -28.81 -23.42
N LYS A 92 13.60 -27.55 -22.98
CA LYS A 92 14.71 -26.62 -22.78
C LYS A 92 15.74 -27.19 -21.80
N ASP A 93 15.31 -27.61 -20.61
CA ASP A 93 16.21 -28.18 -19.60
C ASP A 93 16.88 -29.49 -20.05
N TYR A 94 16.24 -30.27 -20.93
CA TYR A 94 16.82 -31.48 -21.48
C TYR A 94 17.89 -31.20 -22.55
N LEU A 95 17.66 -30.19 -23.40
CA LEU A 95 18.58 -29.77 -24.45
C LEU A 95 19.76 -28.96 -23.91
N GLU A 96 19.51 -28.06 -22.95
CA GLU A 96 20.48 -27.15 -22.32
C GLU A 96 21.30 -27.82 -21.21
N ARG A 97 21.57 -29.13 -21.28
CA ARG A 97 22.33 -29.90 -20.27
C ARG A 97 23.76 -29.41 -19.96
N GLN A 98 24.18 -28.26 -20.46
CA GLN A 98 25.34 -27.54 -19.92
C GLN A 98 24.88 -26.57 -18.83
N PRO A 99 25.27 -26.80 -17.56
CA PRO A 99 25.01 -25.82 -16.52
C PRO A 99 25.89 -24.61 -16.80
N SER A 100 25.33 -23.53 -17.35
CA SER A 100 25.91 -22.24 -17.01
C SER A 100 25.76 -22.11 -15.49
N GLU A 101 26.80 -21.63 -14.80
CA GLU A 101 26.90 -21.64 -13.33
C GLU A 101 25.71 -20.97 -12.60
N TYR A 102 24.86 -20.26 -13.34
CA TYR A 102 23.68 -19.53 -12.86
C TYR A 102 22.36 -20.32 -12.83
N PHE A 103 22.21 -21.46 -13.54
CA PHE A 103 20.93 -22.21 -13.61
C PHE A 103 20.88 -23.48 -12.73
N ARG A 104 21.18 -23.37 -11.43
CA ARG A 104 21.15 -24.51 -10.48
C ARG A 104 19.76 -25.03 -10.08
N CYS A 105 18.68 -24.51 -10.66
CA CYS A 105 17.32 -24.96 -10.37
C CYS A 105 16.85 -26.08 -11.32
N CYS A 106 17.66 -27.11 -11.54
CA CYS A 106 17.37 -28.21 -12.45
C CYS A 106 16.43 -29.26 -11.81
N TRP A 107 15.27 -28.86 -11.30
CA TRP A 107 14.30 -29.80 -10.70
C TRP A 107 13.85 -30.88 -11.71
N THR A 108 13.87 -30.57 -13.00
CA THR A 108 13.68 -31.49 -14.13
C THR A 108 14.75 -32.56 -14.26
N SER A 109 16.01 -32.29 -13.87
CA SER A 109 17.12 -33.26 -13.94
C SER A 109 16.93 -34.49 -13.04
N LYS A 110 16.06 -34.38 -12.03
CA LYS A 110 15.74 -35.46 -11.09
C LYS A 110 14.69 -36.43 -11.65
N LEU A 111 14.08 -36.12 -12.77
CA LEU A 111 13.12 -37.00 -13.43
C LEU A 111 13.84 -38.14 -14.15
N THR A 112 13.24 -39.33 -14.10
CA THR A 112 13.67 -40.41 -14.98
C THR A 112 13.28 -40.11 -16.42
N PHE A 113 14.04 -40.62 -17.38
CA PHE A 113 13.75 -40.44 -18.80
C PHE A 113 12.34 -40.94 -19.18
N GLY A 114 11.89 -42.05 -18.59
CA GLY A 114 10.53 -42.57 -18.81
C GLY A 114 9.43 -41.59 -18.34
N THR A 115 9.62 -40.96 -17.19
CA THR A 115 8.67 -39.94 -16.67
C THR A 115 8.65 -38.71 -17.58
N TYR A 116 9.84 -38.28 -18.01
CA TYR A 116 10.00 -37.17 -18.95
C TYR A 116 9.25 -37.40 -20.27
N LEU A 117 9.38 -38.59 -20.86
CA LEU A 117 8.68 -38.95 -22.10
C LEU A 117 7.16 -38.93 -21.95
N VAL A 118 6.61 -39.40 -20.83
CA VAL A 118 5.16 -39.36 -20.58
C VAL A 118 4.61 -37.93 -20.67
N PHE A 119 5.29 -36.97 -20.03
CA PHE A 119 4.85 -35.57 -20.09
C PHE A 119 4.99 -34.98 -21.50
N LEU A 120 6.09 -35.23 -22.20
CA LEU A 120 6.27 -34.72 -23.55
C LEU A 120 5.30 -35.33 -24.56
N GLN A 121 5.05 -36.64 -24.48
CA GLN A 121 4.07 -37.30 -25.35
C GLN A 121 2.67 -36.73 -25.12
N ARG A 122 2.30 -36.49 -23.85
CA ARG A 122 1.03 -35.84 -23.52
C ARG A 122 0.98 -34.42 -24.06
N ALA A 123 2.04 -33.63 -23.90
CA ALA A 123 2.12 -32.27 -24.41
C ALA A 123 2.02 -32.21 -25.94
N TYR A 124 2.71 -33.10 -26.66
CA TYR A 124 2.61 -33.20 -28.11
C TYR A 124 1.21 -33.60 -28.56
N THR A 125 0.53 -34.49 -27.82
CA THR A 125 -0.87 -34.85 -28.09
C THR A 125 -1.81 -33.65 -27.92
N LEU A 126 -1.55 -32.78 -26.94
CA LEU A 126 -2.38 -31.60 -26.65
C LEU A 126 -2.11 -30.43 -27.61
N TYR A 127 -0.85 -30.19 -27.95
CA TYR A 127 -0.43 -28.95 -28.61
C TYR A 127 0.10 -29.16 -30.03
N GLY A 128 0.40 -30.41 -30.41
CA GLY A 128 0.98 -30.76 -31.71
C GLY A 128 2.23 -29.94 -32.01
N ASP A 129 2.31 -29.47 -33.25
CA ASP A 129 3.43 -28.64 -33.73
C ASP A 129 3.47 -27.24 -33.07
N ASN A 130 2.39 -26.84 -32.38
CA ASN A 130 2.38 -25.57 -31.63
C ASN A 130 3.08 -25.68 -30.26
N LEU A 131 3.61 -26.86 -29.89
CA LEU A 131 4.35 -27.05 -28.65
C LEU A 131 5.59 -26.16 -28.56
N TRP A 132 6.27 -25.94 -29.69
CA TRP A 132 7.44 -25.08 -29.79
C TRP A 132 7.21 -23.98 -30.82
N ALA A 133 7.33 -22.72 -30.42
CA ALA A 133 7.21 -21.62 -31.37
C ALA A 133 8.45 -21.57 -32.29
N LYS A 134 8.25 -21.18 -33.56
CA LYS A 134 9.34 -21.02 -34.55
C LYS A 134 10.42 -20.03 -34.10
N ASP A 135 10.08 -19.09 -33.21
CA ASP A 135 10.93 -17.96 -32.83
C ASP A 135 11.74 -18.20 -31.54
N ALA A 136 11.88 -19.46 -31.11
CA ALA A 136 12.73 -19.94 -30.00
C ALA A 136 12.40 -19.40 -28.57
N MET A 137 11.44 -18.49 -28.43
CA MET A 137 11.06 -17.94 -27.12
C MET A 137 9.94 -18.77 -26.47
N ASP A 138 10.12 -19.15 -25.20
CA ASP A 138 9.12 -19.90 -24.45
C ASP A 138 7.91 -19.03 -24.05
N ASP A 139 6.78 -19.67 -23.74
CA ASP A 139 5.52 -19.02 -23.41
C ASP A 139 5.63 -18.09 -22.19
N TRP A 140 6.57 -18.36 -21.27
CA TRP A 140 6.74 -17.55 -20.05
C TRP A 140 7.40 -16.23 -20.40
N GLU A 141 8.46 -16.28 -21.18
CA GLU A 141 9.12 -15.09 -21.71
C GLU A 141 8.14 -14.25 -22.55
N GLN A 142 7.34 -14.90 -23.41
CA GLN A 142 6.34 -14.19 -24.22
C GLN A 142 5.27 -13.53 -23.34
N PHE A 143 4.73 -14.27 -22.36
CA PHE A 143 3.81 -13.72 -21.36
C PHE A 143 4.43 -12.50 -20.66
N ARG A 144 5.66 -12.61 -20.15
CA ARG A 144 6.35 -11.53 -19.44
C ARG A 144 6.49 -10.28 -20.31
N ILE A 145 6.86 -10.43 -21.59
CA ILE A 145 7.00 -9.31 -22.52
C ILE A 145 5.66 -8.61 -22.78
N CYS A 146 4.60 -9.37 -23.13
CA CYS A 146 3.27 -8.82 -23.38
C CYS A 146 2.76 -8.00 -22.18
N VAL A 147 3.11 -8.45 -21.00
CA VAL A 147 2.70 -7.86 -19.73
C VAL A 147 3.48 -6.59 -19.42
N SER A 148 4.80 -6.61 -19.60
CA SER A 148 5.63 -5.40 -19.46
C SER A 148 5.12 -4.31 -20.40
N LEU A 149 4.86 -4.65 -21.67
CA LEU A 149 4.28 -3.75 -22.69
C LEU A 149 2.92 -3.18 -22.25
N GLN A 150 2.02 -4.00 -21.73
CA GLN A 150 0.71 -3.53 -21.27
C GLN A 150 0.77 -2.66 -20.01
N SER A 151 1.78 -2.85 -19.16
CA SER A 151 1.89 -2.14 -17.88
C SER A 151 2.53 -0.75 -17.96
N GLY A 152 3.14 -0.38 -19.08
CA GLY A 152 3.86 0.88 -19.24
C GLY A 152 5.08 1.01 -18.30
N LEU A 153 5.57 -0.10 -17.73
CA LEU A 153 6.82 -0.13 -16.99
C LEU A 153 7.99 -0.06 -17.98
N ASP A 154 8.93 0.86 -17.76
CA ASP A 154 10.03 1.20 -18.67
C ASP A 154 10.69 -0.03 -19.28
N ILE A 155 10.54 -0.14 -20.60
CA ILE A 155 11.23 -1.09 -21.47
C ILE A 155 12.56 -0.45 -21.92
N ASP A 156 13.24 0.28 -21.02
CA ASP A 156 14.48 0.96 -21.38
C ASP A 156 15.64 -0.02 -21.66
N ASN A 157 15.47 -1.31 -21.36
CA ASN A 157 16.48 -2.36 -21.49
C ASN A 157 16.08 -3.57 -22.35
N VAL A 158 14.89 -3.61 -22.96
CA VAL A 158 14.60 -4.68 -23.94
C VAL A 158 14.97 -4.12 -25.30
N ASP A 159 15.97 -4.73 -25.94
CA ASP A 159 16.46 -4.32 -27.26
C ASP A 159 15.30 -4.00 -28.22
N ASN A 160 15.16 -2.72 -28.56
CA ASN A 160 14.12 -2.19 -29.46
C ASN A 160 14.08 -2.89 -30.84
N ASN A 161 15.10 -3.68 -31.18
CA ASN A 161 15.18 -4.46 -32.41
C ASN A 161 14.51 -5.85 -32.35
N MET A 162 14.10 -6.37 -31.19
CA MET A 162 13.45 -7.69 -31.10
C MET A 162 11.92 -7.66 -31.22
N LEU A 163 11.28 -6.49 -31.11
CA LEU A 163 9.82 -6.35 -31.16
C LEU A 163 9.40 -5.44 -32.32
N ASN A 164 9.38 -6.00 -33.53
CA ASN A 164 8.72 -5.40 -34.70
C ASN A 164 7.18 -5.48 -34.60
N THR A 165 6.60 -5.19 -33.43
CA THR A 165 5.19 -5.47 -33.17
C THR A 165 4.37 -4.19 -33.20
N THR A 166 3.68 -3.99 -34.32
CA THR A 166 2.44 -3.22 -34.48
C THR A 166 1.27 -3.80 -33.64
N ALA A 167 1.55 -4.62 -32.63
CA ALA A 167 0.57 -5.31 -31.81
C ALA A 167 -0.14 -4.29 -30.90
N THR A 168 -1.45 -4.16 -31.10
CA THR A 168 -2.31 -3.32 -30.26
C THR A 168 -2.50 -3.97 -28.88
N HIS A 169 -2.88 -3.18 -27.87
CA HIS A 169 -3.20 -3.71 -26.53
C HIS A 169 -4.19 -4.88 -26.55
N ASP A 170 -5.14 -4.88 -27.50
CA ASP A 170 -6.14 -5.93 -27.69
C ASP A 170 -5.51 -7.24 -28.17
N THR A 171 -4.58 -7.19 -29.13
CA THR A 171 -3.85 -8.40 -29.58
C THR A 171 -3.03 -9.05 -28.47
N ASN A 172 -2.42 -8.26 -27.58
CA ASN A 172 -1.71 -8.79 -26.41
C ASN A 172 -2.67 -9.46 -25.40
N ARG A 173 -3.87 -8.90 -25.23
CA ARG A 173 -4.88 -9.48 -24.32
C ARG A 173 -5.43 -10.80 -24.86
N GLU A 174 -5.77 -10.85 -26.14
CA GLU A 174 -6.21 -12.10 -26.80
C GLU A 174 -5.12 -13.15 -26.75
N TYR A 175 -3.86 -12.77 -27.00
CA TYR A 175 -2.73 -13.68 -26.90
C TYR A 175 -2.55 -14.24 -25.47
N ILE A 176 -2.64 -13.40 -24.44
CA ILE A 176 -2.56 -13.89 -23.05
C ILE A 176 -3.74 -14.80 -22.72
N ARG A 177 -4.94 -14.49 -23.24
CA ARG A 177 -6.11 -15.38 -23.10
C ARG A 177 -5.84 -16.74 -23.74
N ASP A 178 -5.31 -16.78 -24.96
CA ASP A 178 -4.91 -18.02 -25.64
C ASP A 178 -3.87 -18.80 -24.83
N LEU A 179 -2.84 -18.13 -24.29
CA LEU A 179 -1.86 -18.76 -23.40
C LEU A 179 -2.54 -19.46 -22.23
N VAL A 180 -3.45 -18.80 -21.55
CA VAL A 180 -4.08 -19.31 -20.33
C VAL A 180 -5.14 -20.37 -20.62
N GLU A 181 -6.02 -20.13 -21.60
CA GLU A 181 -7.18 -20.98 -21.92
C GLU A 181 -6.80 -22.16 -22.81
N LYS A 182 -6.13 -21.89 -23.94
CA LYS A 182 -5.82 -22.91 -24.95
C LYS A 182 -4.55 -23.69 -24.60
N TYR A 183 -3.53 -23.01 -24.11
CA TYR A 183 -2.23 -23.64 -23.82
C TYR A 183 -2.04 -23.99 -22.35
N HIS A 184 -3.05 -23.72 -21.53
CA HIS A 184 -3.06 -23.96 -20.09
C HIS A 184 -1.83 -23.40 -19.39
N VAL A 185 -1.26 -22.32 -19.92
CA VAL A 185 -0.13 -21.63 -19.31
C VAL A 185 -0.62 -21.11 -17.98
N VAL A 186 -0.08 -21.69 -16.92
CA VAL A 186 -0.03 -21.01 -15.64
C VAL A 186 1.25 -20.21 -15.70
N PRO A 187 1.19 -18.88 -15.64
CA PRO A 187 2.40 -18.07 -15.65
C PRO A 187 3.09 -18.31 -14.31
N LEU A 188 3.86 -19.38 -14.23
CA LEU A 188 4.64 -19.70 -13.07
C LEU A 188 6.07 -19.26 -13.38
N PRO A 189 6.74 -18.63 -12.44
CA PRO A 189 8.15 -18.36 -12.56
C PRO A 189 8.92 -19.68 -12.54
N LEU A 190 9.09 -20.27 -13.72
CA LEU A 190 9.81 -21.53 -13.91
C LEU A 190 11.33 -21.35 -13.75
N GLN A 191 11.82 -20.12 -13.86
CA GLN A 191 13.26 -19.83 -13.96
C GLN A 191 13.93 -19.31 -12.68
N TYR A 192 13.21 -18.64 -11.77
CA TYR A 192 13.82 -17.99 -10.59
C TYR A 192 13.17 -18.41 -9.28
N CYS A 193 13.99 -18.64 -8.26
CA CYS A 193 13.57 -18.86 -6.87
C CYS A 193 12.82 -17.66 -6.26
N PHE A 194 12.86 -16.50 -6.94
CA PHE A 194 12.47 -15.20 -6.38
C PHE A 194 11.46 -14.41 -7.23
N ALA A 195 11.22 -14.81 -8.49
CA ALA A 195 10.04 -14.30 -9.18
C ALA A 195 8.86 -15.04 -8.56
N ASN A 196 7.90 -14.30 -8.01
CA ASN A 196 6.87 -14.84 -7.16
C ASN A 196 5.60 -15.02 -7.98
N ILE A 197 4.79 -16.04 -7.66
CA ILE A 197 3.43 -16.20 -8.21
C ILE A 197 2.61 -14.89 -8.14
N SER A 198 2.93 -14.03 -7.17
CA SER A 198 2.40 -12.67 -7.10
C SER A 198 2.51 -11.88 -8.38
N ASP A 199 3.60 -12.03 -9.12
CA ASP A 199 3.89 -11.25 -10.32
C ASP A 199 2.85 -11.56 -11.37
N THR A 200 2.53 -12.84 -11.51
CA THR A 200 1.48 -13.37 -12.35
C THR A 200 0.10 -12.91 -11.91
N PHE A 201 -0.19 -12.95 -10.61
CA PHE A 201 -1.47 -12.44 -10.10
C PHE A 201 -1.67 -10.99 -10.46
N VAL A 202 -0.66 -10.17 -10.23
CA VAL A 202 -0.79 -8.74 -10.45
C VAL A 202 -0.81 -8.40 -11.92
N THR A 203 -0.06 -9.17 -12.70
CA THR A 203 -0.13 -9.14 -14.15
C THR A 203 -1.54 -9.43 -14.65
N ILE A 204 -2.16 -10.52 -14.22
CA ILE A 204 -3.51 -10.89 -14.63
C ILE A 204 -4.53 -9.84 -14.15
N ALA A 205 -4.36 -9.31 -12.94
CA ALA A 205 -5.18 -8.24 -12.40
C ALA A 205 -5.07 -6.94 -13.24
N ARG A 206 -3.91 -6.64 -13.82
CA ARG A 206 -3.70 -5.48 -14.71
C ARG A 206 -4.42 -5.61 -16.04
N ILE A 207 -4.45 -6.81 -16.62
CA ILE A 207 -5.14 -7.07 -17.89
C ILE A 207 -6.64 -6.73 -17.76
N GLY A 208 -7.18 -6.83 -16.54
CA GLY A 208 -8.58 -6.55 -16.29
C GLY A 208 -9.52 -7.60 -16.89
N ASP A 209 -8.98 -8.78 -17.20
CA ASP A 209 -9.80 -9.89 -17.65
C ASP A 209 -10.31 -10.68 -16.44
N ASN A 210 -11.61 -10.51 -16.20
CA ASN A 210 -12.30 -11.12 -15.08
C ASN A 210 -12.20 -12.65 -15.06
N GLN A 211 -12.18 -13.31 -16.22
CA GLN A 211 -12.11 -14.76 -16.31
C GLN A 211 -10.69 -15.26 -16.00
N LEU A 212 -9.67 -14.58 -16.51
CA LEU A 212 -8.27 -14.91 -16.21
C LEU A 212 -7.97 -14.73 -14.72
N LEU A 213 -8.50 -13.65 -14.12
CA LEU A 213 -8.34 -13.38 -12.70
C LEU A 213 -9.02 -14.46 -11.85
N ASP A 214 -10.26 -14.84 -12.17
CA ASP A 214 -10.96 -15.92 -11.47
C ASP A 214 -10.22 -17.26 -11.61
N MET A 215 -9.67 -17.55 -12.79
CA MET A 215 -8.88 -18.75 -13.02
C MET A 215 -7.61 -18.78 -12.17
N ALA A 216 -6.87 -17.67 -12.14
CA ALA A 216 -5.68 -17.57 -11.31
C ALA A 216 -6.06 -17.73 -9.82
N LEU A 217 -7.10 -17.03 -9.36
CA LEU A 217 -7.52 -17.09 -7.96
C LEU A 217 -8.01 -18.50 -7.58
N ASN A 218 -8.65 -19.23 -8.50
CA ASN A 218 -8.98 -20.63 -8.31
C ASN A 218 -7.73 -21.48 -8.12
N ASP A 219 -6.67 -21.23 -8.89
CA ASP A 219 -5.39 -21.92 -8.70
C ASP A 219 -4.77 -21.63 -7.31
N LEU A 220 -5.02 -20.45 -6.71
CA LEU A 220 -4.59 -20.13 -5.33
C LEU A 220 -5.36 -20.90 -4.24
N THR A 221 -6.58 -21.39 -4.52
CA THR A 221 -7.37 -22.16 -3.54
C THR A 221 -6.64 -23.41 -3.06
N HIS A 222 -5.69 -23.90 -3.86
CA HIS A 222 -4.92 -25.11 -3.58
C HIS A 222 -3.66 -24.83 -2.75
N PHE A 223 -3.21 -23.58 -2.65
CA PHE A 223 -2.01 -23.25 -1.88
C PHE A 223 -2.29 -23.49 -0.41
N ASP A 224 -1.37 -24.19 0.26
CA ASP A 224 -1.50 -24.32 1.71
C ASP A 224 -1.26 -22.97 2.40
N GLN A 225 -1.69 -22.87 3.66
CA GLN A 225 -1.60 -21.63 4.44
C GLN A 225 -0.18 -21.06 4.45
N TYR A 226 0.84 -21.92 4.48
CA TYR A 226 2.24 -21.50 4.53
C TYR A 226 2.68 -20.91 3.19
N GLU A 227 2.42 -21.60 2.08
CA GLU A 227 2.74 -21.11 0.74
C GLU A 227 1.99 -19.80 0.43
N PHE A 228 0.69 -19.74 0.76
CA PHE A 228 -0.12 -18.53 0.59
C PHE A 228 0.42 -17.37 1.43
N SER A 229 0.76 -17.60 2.71
CA SER A 229 1.31 -16.56 3.59
C SER A 229 2.62 -15.94 3.10
N ASN A 230 3.44 -16.70 2.37
CA ASN A 230 4.70 -16.20 1.82
C ASN A 230 4.51 -15.37 0.54
N ILE A 231 3.50 -15.70 -0.27
CA ILE A 231 3.27 -15.04 -1.57
C ILE A 231 2.38 -13.80 -1.40
N LEU A 232 1.49 -13.82 -0.41
CA LEU A 232 0.48 -12.80 -0.19
C LEU A 232 1.04 -11.38 0.00
N PRO A 233 2.10 -11.13 0.80
CA PRO A 233 2.71 -9.80 0.90
C PRO A 233 3.12 -9.23 -0.47
N THR A 234 3.72 -10.06 -1.33
CA THR A 234 4.12 -9.63 -2.67
C THR A 234 2.91 -9.43 -3.60
N ILE A 235 1.83 -10.22 -3.46
CA ILE A 235 0.57 -9.96 -4.18
C ILE A 235 0.03 -8.58 -3.80
N ILE A 236 -0.04 -8.28 -2.51
CA ILE A 236 -0.54 -7.00 -1.99
C ILE A 236 0.32 -5.84 -2.49
N GLU A 237 1.63 -5.92 -2.27
CA GLU A 237 2.59 -4.92 -2.70
C GLU A 237 2.33 -4.63 -4.18
N LYS A 238 2.40 -5.66 -5.02
CA LYS A 238 2.21 -5.48 -6.44
C LYS A 238 0.80 -4.95 -6.75
N LEU A 239 -0.28 -5.39 -6.11
CA LEU A 239 -1.64 -4.88 -6.37
C LEU A 239 -1.79 -3.40 -5.98
N ILE A 240 -1.16 -2.97 -4.89
CA ILE A 240 -1.19 -1.56 -4.44
C ILE A 240 -0.34 -0.70 -5.37
N TYR A 241 0.91 -1.09 -5.61
CA TYR A 241 1.87 -0.30 -6.39
C TYR A 241 1.51 -0.24 -7.89
N ASN A 242 0.82 -1.26 -8.40
CA ASN A 242 0.53 -1.35 -9.83
C ASN A 242 -0.77 -0.69 -10.28
N LYS A 243 -1.48 0.00 -9.37
CA LYS A 243 -2.65 0.85 -9.64
C LYS A 243 -3.71 0.20 -10.57
N PRO A 244 -4.21 -1.01 -10.27
CA PRO A 244 -5.34 -1.59 -11.00
C PRO A 244 -6.56 -0.67 -10.94
N THR A 245 -7.50 -0.82 -11.89
CA THR A 245 -8.76 -0.07 -11.81
C THR A 245 -9.50 -0.43 -10.51
N PRO A 246 -10.25 0.51 -9.91
CA PRO A 246 -11.06 0.27 -8.71
C PRO A 246 -11.89 -1.02 -8.79
N THR A 247 -12.53 -1.29 -9.93
CA THR A 247 -13.37 -2.48 -10.14
C THR A 247 -12.57 -3.78 -10.07
N HIS A 248 -11.39 -3.84 -10.70
CA HIS A 248 -10.56 -5.05 -10.70
C HIS A 248 -9.95 -5.30 -9.31
N LEU A 249 -9.52 -4.24 -8.62
CA LEU A 249 -9.03 -4.34 -7.26
C LEU A 249 -10.11 -4.88 -6.31
N LYS A 250 -11.33 -4.34 -6.41
CA LYS A 250 -12.49 -4.80 -5.62
C LYS A 250 -12.74 -6.29 -5.80
N LYS A 251 -12.81 -6.74 -7.07
CA LYS A 251 -13.05 -8.15 -7.39
C LYS A 251 -11.94 -9.06 -6.85
N ALA A 252 -10.67 -8.67 -7.06
CA ALA A 252 -9.53 -9.43 -6.55
C ALA A 252 -9.60 -9.59 -5.02
N LEU A 253 -9.87 -8.49 -4.31
CA LEU A 253 -10.00 -8.50 -2.84
C LEU A 253 -11.21 -9.31 -2.37
N MET A 254 -12.37 -9.19 -3.02
CA MET A 254 -13.56 -10.00 -2.71
C MET A 254 -13.26 -11.50 -2.78
N ASN A 255 -12.53 -11.92 -3.79
CA ASN A 255 -12.14 -13.32 -3.94
C ASN A 255 -11.08 -13.72 -2.91
N ILE A 256 -10.06 -12.89 -2.66
CA ILE A 256 -9.03 -13.17 -1.65
C ILE A 256 -9.64 -13.32 -0.24
N PHE A 257 -10.59 -12.45 0.12
CA PHE A 257 -11.27 -12.50 1.41
C PHE A 257 -12.40 -13.54 1.48
N SER A 258 -12.74 -14.21 0.37
CA SER A 258 -13.62 -15.38 0.39
C SER A 258 -12.95 -16.63 0.93
N PHE A 259 -11.62 -16.64 1.00
CA PHE A 259 -10.88 -17.75 1.59
C PHE A 259 -10.99 -17.76 3.11
N ASN A 260 -10.92 -18.94 3.72
CA ASN A 260 -10.86 -19.07 5.18
C ASN A 260 -9.42 -19.32 5.63
N TYR A 261 -8.54 -18.32 5.44
CA TYR A 261 -7.16 -18.41 5.91
C TYR A 261 -6.92 -17.51 7.12
N PRO A 262 -6.26 -18.01 8.18
CA PRO A 262 -5.88 -17.18 9.33
C PRO A 262 -4.97 -15.99 8.97
N VAL A 263 -4.21 -16.08 7.87
CA VAL A 263 -3.34 -14.99 7.40
C VAL A 263 -4.12 -13.81 6.83
N LEU A 264 -5.43 -13.95 6.60
CA LEU A 264 -6.24 -12.86 6.06
C LEU A 264 -6.38 -11.69 7.04
N GLU A 265 -6.27 -11.94 8.35
CA GLU A 265 -6.25 -10.86 9.35
C GLU A 265 -5.00 -9.98 9.16
N GLN A 266 -3.83 -10.61 9.03
CA GLN A 266 -2.57 -9.92 8.77
C GLN A 266 -2.58 -9.20 7.40
N LEU A 267 -3.24 -9.80 6.40
CA LEU A 267 -3.48 -9.17 5.10
C LEU A 267 -4.33 -7.91 5.25
N ALA A 268 -5.47 -7.99 5.93
CA ALA A 268 -6.35 -6.85 6.13
C ALA A 268 -5.62 -5.74 6.89
N LEU A 269 -4.83 -6.10 7.90
CA LEU A 269 -3.98 -5.18 8.63
C LEU A 269 -3.00 -4.47 7.69
N GLU A 270 -2.28 -5.21 6.85
CA GLU A 270 -1.27 -4.66 5.95
C GLU A 270 -1.90 -3.83 4.82
N LEU A 271 -3.05 -4.26 4.31
CA LEU A 271 -3.85 -3.48 3.37
C LEU A 271 -4.28 -2.16 4.00
N ILE A 272 -4.90 -2.19 5.18
CA ILE A 272 -5.32 -0.97 5.90
C ILE A 272 -4.11 -0.09 6.24
N ARG A 273 -2.95 -0.68 6.53
CA ARG A 273 -1.70 0.07 6.77
C ARG A 273 -1.21 0.79 5.51
N ASN A 274 -1.25 0.12 4.36
CA ASN A 274 -0.72 0.60 3.08
C ASN A 274 -1.75 1.25 2.16
N CYS A 275 -2.99 1.47 2.61
CA CYS A 275 -4.04 2.21 1.89
C CYS A 275 -3.71 3.69 1.55
N GLY A 276 -2.43 4.09 1.56
CA GLY A 276 -1.97 5.46 1.42
C GLY A 276 -2.01 6.00 0.00
N LEU A 277 -2.30 7.30 -0.07
CA LEU A 277 -2.34 8.20 -1.23
C LEU A 277 -3.68 8.24 -1.98
N TYR A 278 -4.63 8.88 -1.32
CA TYR A 278 -5.58 9.81 -1.93
C TYR A 278 -6.51 9.23 -3.00
N LYS A 279 -7.62 8.64 -2.54
CA LYS A 279 -8.97 9.02 -2.96
C LYS A 279 -9.96 8.28 -2.05
N ILE A 280 -10.84 9.02 -1.40
CA ILE A 280 -12.19 8.52 -1.16
C ILE A 280 -12.86 8.61 -2.54
N PRO A 281 -13.42 7.52 -3.10
CA PRO A 281 -13.61 6.22 -2.47
C PRO A 281 -12.36 5.32 -2.41
N ASN A 282 -12.14 4.67 -1.26
CA ASN A 282 -11.09 3.68 -1.04
C ASN A 282 -11.67 2.27 -1.15
N VAL A 283 -11.48 1.66 -2.32
CA VAL A 283 -11.98 0.34 -2.66
C VAL A 283 -11.57 -0.75 -1.66
N ILE A 284 -10.36 -0.66 -1.11
CA ILE A 284 -9.84 -1.67 -0.18
C ILE A 284 -10.71 -1.68 1.09
N ILE A 285 -10.93 -0.49 1.66
CA ILE A 285 -11.73 -0.33 2.88
C ILE A 285 -13.19 -0.66 2.60
N GLU A 286 -13.75 -0.21 1.47
CA GLU A 286 -15.12 -0.55 1.07
C GLU A 286 -15.32 -2.06 0.95
N THR A 287 -14.37 -2.76 0.33
CA THR A 287 -14.45 -4.22 0.18
C THR A 287 -14.39 -4.93 1.53
N LEU A 288 -13.52 -4.47 2.43
CA LEU A 288 -13.43 -5.02 3.78
C LEU A 288 -14.73 -4.82 4.57
N ILE A 289 -15.33 -3.63 4.48
CA ILE A 289 -16.61 -3.32 5.13
C ILE A 289 -17.74 -4.16 4.55
N GLU A 290 -17.83 -4.28 3.22
CA GLU A 290 -18.84 -5.13 2.56
C GLU A 290 -18.72 -6.60 2.97
N LYS A 291 -17.52 -7.05 3.30
CA LYS A 291 -17.25 -8.43 3.74
C LYS A 291 -17.22 -8.62 5.24
N LYS A 292 -17.48 -7.58 6.05
CA LYS A 292 -17.27 -7.60 7.51
C LYS A 292 -17.83 -8.84 8.20
N ASP A 293 -19.02 -9.28 7.82
CA ASP A 293 -19.72 -10.43 8.42
C ASP A 293 -19.23 -11.80 7.91
N ASP A 294 -18.58 -11.84 6.75
CA ASP A 294 -18.03 -13.05 6.12
C ASP A 294 -16.55 -13.29 6.48
N LEU A 295 -15.87 -12.31 7.09
CA LEU A 295 -14.44 -12.39 7.38
C LEU A 295 -14.16 -13.40 8.50
N PRO A 296 -13.08 -14.21 8.40
CA PRO A 296 -12.70 -15.15 9.46
C PRO A 296 -12.04 -14.49 10.68
N PHE A 297 -12.05 -13.16 10.76
CA PHE A 297 -11.44 -12.35 11.82
C PHE A 297 -12.29 -11.10 12.11
N ASP A 298 -12.10 -10.52 13.30
CA ASP A 298 -12.79 -9.29 13.67
C ASP A 298 -12.14 -8.07 12.99
N LEU A 299 -12.80 -7.56 11.95
CA LEU A 299 -12.35 -6.37 11.24
C LEU A 299 -12.19 -5.16 12.17
N ASN A 300 -13.03 -5.03 13.21
CA ASN A 300 -12.93 -3.93 14.16
C ASN A 300 -11.62 -4.00 14.96
N ALA A 301 -11.24 -5.20 15.41
CA ALA A 301 -9.98 -5.43 16.10
C ALA A 301 -8.78 -5.08 15.20
N VAL A 302 -8.82 -5.48 13.92
CA VAL A 302 -7.78 -5.13 12.93
C VAL A 302 -7.67 -3.62 12.72
N VAL A 303 -8.81 -2.93 12.60
CA VAL A 303 -8.83 -1.46 12.43
C VAL A 303 -8.27 -0.77 13.66
N VAL A 304 -8.67 -1.18 14.87
CA VAL A 304 -8.13 -0.64 16.13
C VAL A 304 -6.62 -0.88 16.23
N HIS A 305 -6.16 -2.08 15.89
CA HIS A 305 -4.74 -2.41 15.86
C HIS A 305 -3.97 -1.53 14.86
N SER A 306 -4.50 -1.35 13.64
CA SER A 306 -3.92 -0.47 12.63
C SER A 306 -3.86 0.99 13.08
N ILE A 307 -4.90 1.49 13.76
CA ILE A 307 -4.91 2.83 14.36
C ILE A 307 -3.78 2.94 15.38
N ASN A 308 -3.72 2.04 16.37
CA ASN A 308 -2.72 2.11 17.43
C ASN A 308 -1.30 2.00 16.89
N ASP A 309 -1.04 1.06 15.99
CA ASP A 309 0.27 0.86 15.37
C ASP A 309 0.72 2.07 14.57
N LYS A 310 -0.18 2.71 13.82
CA LYS A 310 0.14 3.94 13.08
C LYS A 310 0.53 5.06 14.04
N PHE A 311 -0.25 5.30 15.09
CA PHE A 311 0.09 6.34 16.07
C PHE A 311 1.39 6.03 16.84
N HIS A 312 1.68 4.77 17.13
CA HIS A 312 2.99 4.35 17.65
C HIS A 312 4.11 4.56 16.63
N SER A 313 3.87 4.29 15.35
CA SER A 313 4.87 4.44 14.29
C SER A 313 5.21 5.91 14.02
N ILE A 314 4.21 6.80 14.03
CA ILE A 314 4.40 8.28 13.97
C ILE A 314 5.30 8.73 15.12
N CYS A 315 5.06 8.22 16.32
CA CYS A 315 5.90 8.48 17.49
C CYS A 315 7.36 8.01 17.31
N SER A 316 7.58 6.94 16.54
CA SER A 316 8.94 6.41 16.28
C SER A 316 9.69 7.04 15.10
N TYR A 317 9.21 8.15 14.53
CA TYR A 317 9.80 8.86 13.38
C TYR A 317 9.83 8.11 12.03
N ASN A 318 9.20 6.94 11.91
CA ASN A 318 9.33 6.05 10.73
C ASN A 318 8.01 5.74 10.00
N GLY A 319 6.87 6.32 10.40
CA GLY A 319 5.55 5.97 9.86
C GLY A 319 4.74 7.13 9.31
N ALA A 320 4.08 6.90 8.17
CA ALA A 320 3.18 7.85 7.55
C ALA A 320 1.71 7.72 8.00
N PRO A 321 1.02 8.79 8.47
CA PRO A 321 -0.40 8.82 8.85
C PRO A 321 -1.34 8.98 7.65
N ASP A 322 -0.95 8.47 6.49
CA ASP A 322 -1.62 8.75 5.21
C ASP A 322 -3.05 8.18 5.08
N ASN A 323 -3.53 7.44 6.10
CA ASN A 323 -4.84 6.77 6.08
C ASN A 323 -5.79 7.22 7.19
N ILE A 324 -5.38 8.15 8.08
CA ILE A 324 -6.24 8.57 9.20
C ILE A 324 -7.57 9.14 8.69
N GLU A 325 -7.54 9.92 7.60
CA GLU A 325 -8.74 10.47 6.97
C GLU A 325 -9.68 9.36 6.46
N SER A 326 -9.13 8.32 5.83
CA SER A 326 -9.93 7.20 5.35
C SER A 326 -10.54 6.41 6.52
N LEU A 327 -9.75 6.16 7.58
CA LEU A 327 -10.25 5.50 8.78
C LEU A 327 -11.35 6.31 9.47
N TRP A 328 -11.19 7.63 9.55
CA TRP A 328 -12.19 8.56 10.10
C TRP A 328 -13.50 8.58 9.31
N HIS A 329 -13.40 8.50 7.98
CA HIS A 329 -14.54 8.50 7.08
C HIS A 329 -15.32 7.19 7.15
N TYR A 330 -14.63 6.06 6.99
CA TYR A 330 -15.24 4.74 6.82
C TYR A 330 -15.62 4.04 8.13
N PHE A 331 -14.99 4.41 9.27
CA PHE A 331 -15.26 3.78 10.56
C PHE A 331 -15.64 4.83 11.63
N PRO A 332 -16.88 5.35 11.61
CA PRO A 332 -17.32 6.38 12.55
C PRO A 332 -17.20 5.95 14.02
N GLU A 333 -17.33 4.65 14.32
CA GLU A 333 -17.19 4.07 15.65
C GLU A 333 -15.80 4.27 16.27
N PHE A 334 -14.75 4.46 15.46
CA PHE A 334 -13.38 4.68 15.95
C PHE A 334 -12.96 6.15 16.01
N ARG A 335 -13.83 7.10 15.64
CA ARG A 335 -13.55 8.54 15.76
C ARG A 335 -13.11 8.96 17.16
N PRO A 336 -13.70 8.46 18.27
CA PRO A 336 -13.23 8.78 19.62
C PRO A 336 -11.78 8.34 19.86
N LYS A 337 -11.39 7.16 19.35
CA LYS A 337 -10.02 6.63 19.50
C LYS A 337 -9.01 7.43 18.66
N VAL A 338 -9.37 7.77 17.43
CA VAL A 338 -8.55 8.64 16.58
C VAL A 338 -8.36 10.01 17.24
N ARG A 339 -9.42 10.58 17.80
CA ARG A 339 -9.40 11.85 18.54
C ARG A 339 -8.48 11.77 19.77
N GLU A 340 -8.59 10.71 20.57
CA GLU A 340 -7.71 10.45 21.73
C GLU A 340 -6.23 10.37 21.32
N ASN A 341 -5.94 9.63 20.26
CA ASN A 341 -4.58 9.44 19.78
C ASN A 341 -3.98 10.72 19.18
N LEU A 342 -4.75 11.52 18.42
CA LEU A 342 -4.33 12.85 17.94
C LEU A 342 -4.07 13.81 19.10
N ASN A 343 -4.96 13.82 20.10
CA ASN A 343 -4.81 14.66 21.28
C ASN A 343 -3.53 14.32 22.06
N THR A 344 -3.19 13.03 22.15
CA THR A 344 -1.94 12.52 22.76
C THR A 344 -0.72 12.90 21.91
N LEU A 345 -0.80 12.66 20.59
CA LEU A 345 0.26 12.98 19.63
C LEU A 345 0.67 14.46 19.70
N PHE A 346 -0.30 15.38 19.75
CA PHE A 346 -0.01 16.81 19.83
C PHE A 346 0.25 17.30 21.26
N ALA A 347 -0.06 16.51 22.30
CA ALA A 347 0.30 16.84 23.68
C ALA A 347 1.78 16.58 23.99
N ASP A 348 2.40 15.56 23.37
CA ASP A 348 3.83 15.31 23.55
C ASP A 348 4.66 16.36 22.80
N SER A 349 5.12 17.36 23.56
CA SER A 349 5.87 18.49 23.03
C SER A 349 7.20 18.15 22.34
N ARG A 350 7.73 16.94 22.53
CA ARG A 350 9.00 16.50 21.95
C ARG A 350 8.84 15.90 20.55
N MET A 351 7.64 15.40 20.27
CA MET A 351 7.27 14.80 19.00
C MET A 351 6.77 15.93 18.09
N GLY A 352 7.70 16.67 17.48
CA GLY A 352 7.35 17.49 16.32
C GLY A 352 6.96 16.59 15.15
N GLY A 353 5.80 15.93 15.25
CA GLY A 353 5.18 15.21 14.14
C GLY A 353 5.21 16.14 12.94
N VAL A 354 5.68 15.64 11.81
CA VAL A 354 5.73 16.47 10.61
C VAL A 354 4.29 16.77 10.25
N ILE A 355 3.95 18.04 10.08
CA ILE A 355 2.62 18.44 9.64
C ILE A 355 2.85 19.04 8.26
N CYS A 356 2.21 18.46 7.24
CA CYS A 356 2.33 18.95 5.88
C CYS A 356 1.00 18.92 5.14
N SER A 357 0.88 19.74 4.09
CA SER A 357 -0.29 19.75 3.22
C SER A 357 -0.34 18.47 2.39
N LYS A 358 -1.52 18.18 1.85
CA LYS A 358 -1.73 17.10 0.87
C LYS A 358 -0.75 17.16 -0.32
N ASN A 359 -0.42 18.37 -0.78
CA ASN A 359 0.46 18.56 -1.93
C ASN A 359 1.94 18.28 -1.58
N ASP A 360 2.35 18.62 -0.37
CA ASP A 360 3.75 18.44 0.08
C ASP A 360 4.03 17.04 0.62
N ALA A 361 2.99 16.32 1.09
CA ALA A 361 3.11 14.91 1.49
C ALA A 361 3.63 14.03 0.34
N SER A 362 3.28 14.36 -0.90
CA SER A 362 3.81 13.68 -2.09
C SER A 362 5.31 13.88 -2.30
N TYR A 363 5.88 14.98 -1.77
CA TYR A 363 7.26 15.39 -1.98
C TYR A 363 8.24 14.68 -1.03
N TYR A 364 7.77 14.23 0.13
CA TYR A 364 8.64 13.63 1.14
C TYR A 364 9.04 12.19 0.83
N GLY A 365 8.45 11.55 -0.19
CA GLY A 365 8.68 10.12 -0.45
C GLY A 365 8.32 9.27 0.77
N TYR A 366 8.36 7.95 0.62
CA TYR A 366 8.02 7.00 1.69
C TYR A 366 8.73 7.34 3.02
N GLY A 367 7.95 7.62 4.07
CA GLY A 367 8.43 7.52 5.46
C GLY A 367 8.30 8.75 6.36
N VAL A 368 7.87 9.92 5.88
CA VAL A 368 7.67 11.08 6.77
C VAL A 368 6.20 11.24 7.10
N GLY A 369 5.85 11.03 8.36
CA GLY A 369 4.47 11.10 8.77
C GLY A 369 3.88 12.48 8.84
N CYS A 370 2.94 12.80 7.93
CA CYS A 370 2.19 14.05 7.88
C CYS A 370 0.70 13.91 8.13
N VAL A 371 0.21 14.42 9.27
CA VAL A 371 -1.24 14.64 9.40
C VAL A 371 -1.62 15.84 8.52
N CYS A 372 -2.53 15.61 7.59
CA CYS A 372 -2.98 16.60 6.61
C CYS A 372 -3.68 17.78 7.32
N VAL A 373 -3.20 19.00 7.08
CA VAL A 373 -3.77 20.24 7.63
C VAL A 373 -5.25 20.36 7.31
N GLU A 374 -5.58 20.08 6.05
CA GLU A 374 -6.92 20.12 5.52
C GLU A 374 -7.84 19.16 6.30
N PHE A 375 -7.38 17.95 6.63
CA PHE A 375 -8.14 16.98 7.41
C PHE A 375 -8.46 17.49 8.83
N ILE A 376 -7.48 18.08 9.54
CA ILE A 376 -7.71 18.60 10.89
C ILE A 376 -8.74 19.72 10.87
N LEU A 377 -8.58 20.67 9.95
CA LEU A 377 -9.46 21.83 9.85
C LEU A 377 -10.88 21.46 9.45
N THR A 378 -11.05 20.56 8.47
CA THR A 378 -12.39 20.12 8.03
C THR A 378 -13.09 19.26 9.07
N THR A 379 -12.33 18.46 9.83
CA THR A 379 -12.90 17.46 10.75
C THR A 379 -13.24 18.04 12.12
N PHE A 380 -12.32 18.82 12.69
CA PHE A 380 -12.44 19.30 14.06
C PHE A 380 -12.90 20.77 14.12
N GLY A 381 -12.72 21.53 13.03
CA GLY A 381 -13.03 22.96 13.00
C GLY A 381 -11.94 23.79 13.69
N ALA A 382 -12.07 25.12 13.57
CA ALA A 382 -11.01 26.05 13.97
C ALA A 382 -10.81 26.18 15.49
N ASP A 383 -11.87 25.95 16.27
CA ASP A 383 -11.89 26.17 17.73
C ASP A 383 -11.67 24.88 18.54
N ASP A 384 -11.49 23.73 17.90
CA ASP A 384 -11.24 22.46 18.59
C ASP A 384 -9.84 22.41 19.19
N ILE A 385 -9.74 21.79 20.37
CA ILE A 385 -8.49 21.63 21.12
C ILE A 385 -7.40 20.91 20.32
N ILE A 386 -7.77 19.96 19.45
CA ILE A 386 -6.83 19.26 18.56
C ILE A 386 -6.29 20.23 17.52
N THR A 387 -7.16 21.03 16.91
CA THR A 387 -6.76 22.06 15.94
C THR A 387 -5.80 23.06 16.58
N GLU A 388 -6.10 23.52 17.80
CA GLU A 388 -5.22 24.40 18.55
C GLU A 388 -3.86 23.75 18.85
N LYS A 389 -3.85 22.52 19.37
CA LYS A 389 -2.61 21.79 19.68
C LYS A 389 -1.77 21.52 18.44
N CYS A 390 -2.42 21.17 17.33
CA CYS A 390 -1.78 21.00 16.03
C CYS A 390 -1.14 22.32 15.57
N PHE A 391 -1.88 23.43 15.63
CA PHE A 391 -1.39 24.76 15.30
C PHE A 391 -0.16 25.15 16.14
N ASN A 392 -0.19 24.88 17.45
CA ASN A 392 0.93 25.09 18.36
C ASN A 392 2.16 24.26 17.96
N ALA A 393 1.95 23.00 17.57
CA ALA A 393 3.01 22.13 17.08
C ALA A 393 3.62 22.68 15.78
N ILE A 394 2.82 23.15 14.82
CA ILE A 394 3.30 23.80 13.58
C ILE A 394 4.14 25.03 13.90
N ILE A 395 3.65 25.92 14.76
CA ILE A 395 4.38 27.14 15.13
C ILE A 395 5.72 26.80 15.78
N ARG A 396 5.74 25.81 16.67
CA ARG A 396 6.98 25.31 17.29
C ARG A 396 7.93 24.77 16.23
N ASP A 397 7.44 23.92 15.33
CA ASP A 397 8.23 23.31 14.26
C ASP A 397 8.82 24.36 13.32
N VAL A 398 8.02 25.32 12.87
CA VAL A 398 8.46 26.48 12.07
C VAL A 398 9.53 27.30 12.80
N CYS A 399 9.40 27.45 14.12
CA CYS A 399 10.37 28.21 14.91
C CYS A 399 11.66 27.41 15.21
N GLU A 400 11.60 26.08 15.32
CA GLU A 400 12.71 25.23 15.74
C GLU A 400 13.47 24.59 14.57
N LYS A 401 12.77 24.04 13.56
CA LYS A 401 13.42 23.47 12.38
C LYS A 401 14.10 24.52 11.52
N ASN A 402 13.58 25.75 11.46
CA ASN A 402 14.23 26.83 10.70
C ASN A 402 15.59 27.21 11.31
N LEU A 403 15.76 27.07 12.64
CA LEU A 403 17.06 27.26 13.31
C LEU A 403 18.02 26.11 13.00
N LYS A 404 17.57 24.85 13.04
CA LYS A 404 18.40 23.68 12.70
C LYS A 404 18.75 23.63 11.21
N MET A 405 17.81 23.96 10.33
CA MET A 405 18.05 24.06 8.88
C MET A 405 18.93 25.25 8.53
N GLN A 406 18.90 26.37 9.25
CA GLN A 406 19.88 27.45 9.07
C GLN A 406 21.28 27.05 9.54
N ALA A 407 21.39 26.35 10.68
CA ALA A 407 22.67 25.82 11.16
C ALA A 407 23.27 24.84 10.15
N ASN A 408 22.47 23.87 9.67
CA ASN A 408 22.88 22.93 8.63
C ASN A 408 23.06 23.61 7.27
N ARG A 409 22.26 24.62 6.89
CA ARG A 409 22.46 25.40 5.65
C ARG A 409 23.82 26.08 5.66
N ASN A 410 24.27 26.65 6.77
CA ASN A 410 25.60 27.26 6.82
C ASN A 410 26.72 26.21 6.63
N THR A 411 26.51 24.97 7.08
CA THR A 411 27.43 23.83 6.87
C THR A 411 27.30 23.19 5.47
N LEU A 412 26.11 23.22 4.87
CA LEU A 412 25.80 22.63 3.56
C LEU A 412 26.17 23.62 2.44
N PHE A 413 25.90 24.92 2.60
CA PHE A 413 26.31 25.99 1.67
C PHE A 413 27.82 26.22 1.67
N SER A 414 28.54 25.96 2.76
CA SER A 414 30.00 25.96 2.73
C SER A 414 30.56 24.77 1.93
N LYS A 415 29.83 23.66 1.85
CA LYS A 415 30.17 22.49 1.01
C LYS A 415 29.67 22.60 -0.44
N LEU A 416 28.51 23.22 -0.67
CA LEU A 416 27.82 23.30 -1.98
C LEU A 416 28.13 24.56 -2.78
N LYS A 417 28.93 25.51 -2.25
CA LYS A 417 29.43 26.68 -3.00
C LYS A 417 30.32 26.32 -4.20
N ARG A 418 30.41 25.05 -4.60
CA ARG A 418 31.32 24.58 -5.64
C ARG A 418 30.72 24.18 -6.96
N ASN A 419 29.42 23.96 -7.15
CA ASN A 419 28.90 23.73 -8.51
C ASN A 419 27.40 24.08 -8.66
N ASP A 420 27.16 24.81 -9.74
CA ASP A 420 25.93 24.99 -10.52
C ASP A 420 24.77 25.86 -9.99
N GLY A 421 24.52 26.91 -10.77
CA GLY A 421 23.51 27.95 -10.58
C GLY A 421 22.11 27.57 -11.05
N ALA A 422 21.59 26.43 -10.60
CA ALA A 422 20.17 26.13 -10.71
C ALA A 422 19.44 26.60 -9.44
N GLY A 423 18.55 27.58 -9.57
CA GLY A 423 17.80 28.16 -8.47
C GLY A 423 16.88 27.14 -7.79
N LEU A 424 17.24 26.68 -6.59
CA LEU A 424 16.40 25.86 -5.72
C LEU A 424 15.17 26.67 -5.22
N THR A 425 13.99 26.40 -5.76
CA THR A 425 12.66 26.80 -5.24
C THR A 425 12.20 25.96 -4.02
N LEU A 426 13.11 25.22 -3.40
CA LEU A 426 12.85 23.95 -2.71
C LEU A 426 12.35 24.02 -1.24
N LEU A 427 11.87 25.16 -0.72
CA LEU A 427 11.54 25.29 0.72
C LEU A 427 10.33 26.21 1.02
N GLN A 428 9.23 26.12 0.25
CA GLN A 428 8.01 26.91 0.48
C GLN A 428 6.94 26.27 1.38
N GLY A 429 7.10 25.02 1.87
CA GLY A 429 6.02 24.29 2.56
C GLY A 429 5.63 24.81 3.96
N SER A 430 6.58 24.98 4.88
CA SER A 430 6.26 25.28 6.30
C SER A 430 5.42 26.56 6.57
N PRO A 431 5.56 27.66 5.80
CA PRO A 431 4.71 28.84 5.96
C PRO A 431 3.27 28.66 5.47
N GLN A 432 3.07 27.84 4.45
CA GLN A 432 1.76 27.70 3.80
C GLN A 432 0.76 27.04 4.74
N TYR A 433 1.19 26.08 5.56
CA TYR A 433 0.34 25.43 6.56
C TYR A 433 -0.16 26.42 7.61
N PHE A 434 0.75 27.22 8.15
CA PHE A 434 0.39 28.24 9.12
C PHE A 434 -0.64 29.23 8.55
N ILE A 435 -0.46 29.61 7.29
CA ILE A 435 -1.41 30.45 6.55
C ILE A 435 -2.78 29.78 6.45
N GLN A 436 -2.85 28.50 6.05
CA GLN A 436 -4.10 27.76 5.93
C GLN A 436 -4.89 27.70 7.26
N TYR A 437 -4.22 27.49 8.41
CA TYR A 437 -4.88 27.51 9.73
C TYR A 437 -5.47 28.89 10.04
N VAL A 438 -4.70 29.95 9.79
CA VAL A 438 -5.15 31.33 10.02
C VAL A 438 -6.31 31.69 9.10
N GLU A 439 -6.27 31.29 7.82
CA GLU A 439 -7.35 31.49 6.87
C GLU A 439 -8.63 30.77 7.29
N ALA A 440 -8.50 29.54 7.79
CA ALA A 440 -9.60 28.75 8.35
C ALA A 440 -10.16 29.32 9.67
N GLY A 441 -9.55 30.38 10.24
CA GLY A 441 -10.04 31.08 11.42
C GLY A 441 -9.43 30.60 12.74
N VAL A 442 -8.37 29.78 12.71
CA VAL A 442 -7.72 29.30 13.93
C VAL A 442 -7.10 30.47 14.67
N ARG A 443 -7.46 30.59 15.95
CA ARG A 443 -7.11 31.76 16.77
C ARG A 443 -5.60 31.84 17.00
N VAL A 444 -4.99 32.90 16.48
CA VAL A 444 -3.61 33.25 16.80
C VAL A 444 -3.58 33.86 18.20
N LYS A 445 -2.96 33.17 19.16
CA LYS A 445 -2.79 33.67 20.52
C LYS A 445 -1.51 34.52 20.64
N PRO A 446 -1.43 35.45 21.61
CA PRO A 446 -0.23 36.25 21.83
C PRO A 446 1.04 35.40 22.06
N GLU A 447 0.90 34.22 22.67
CA GLU A 447 1.98 33.26 22.92
C GLU A 447 2.62 32.78 21.61
N HIS A 448 1.81 32.59 20.56
CA HIS A 448 2.30 32.16 19.25
C HIS A 448 3.21 33.23 18.65
N LEU A 449 2.78 34.49 18.74
CA LEU A 449 3.56 35.65 18.27
C LEU A 449 4.80 35.88 19.14
N LYS A 450 4.75 35.58 20.44
CA LYS A 450 5.92 35.59 21.33
C LYS A 450 6.92 34.49 20.99
N MET A 451 6.47 33.25 20.79
CA MET A 451 7.33 32.12 20.37
C MET A 451 8.06 32.44 19.09
N VAL A 452 7.29 32.96 18.14
CA VAL A 452 7.75 33.54 16.90
C VAL A 452 8.82 34.59 17.26
N SER A 453 8.48 35.71 17.91
CA SER A 453 9.39 36.83 18.21
C SER A 453 10.72 36.40 18.89
N LYS A 454 10.65 35.55 19.92
CA LYS A 454 11.80 35.12 20.74
C LYS A 454 12.87 34.33 19.98
N LYS A 455 12.49 33.59 18.92
CA LYS A 455 13.40 32.69 18.19
C LYS A 455 14.11 33.34 16.98
N GLY A 456 13.98 34.66 16.81
CA GLY A 456 14.86 35.42 15.89
C GLY A 456 14.67 35.18 14.39
N MET A 457 13.52 34.69 13.91
CA MET A 457 13.29 34.57 12.47
C MET A 457 13.40 35.95 11.79
N ASN A 458 14.14 36.04 10.68
CA ASN A 458 14.29 37.26 9.89
C ASN A 458 12.99 37.53 9.09
N ARG A 459 12.11 38.40 9.62
CA ARG A 459 10.66 38.23 9.55
C ARG A 459 9.86 39.17 8.65
N LYS A 460 10.37 39.59 7.49
CA LYS A 460 9.49 40.31 6.53
C LYS A 460 8.46 39.35 5.93
N TRP A 461 8.91 38.20 5.46
CA TRP A 461 8.10 37.27 4.66
C TRP A 461 7.03 36.56 5.50
N PHE A 462 7.37 36.07 6.70
CA PHE A 462 6.40 35.35 7.55
C PHE A 462 5.33 36.28 8.09
N LEU A 463 5.71 37.48 8.55
CA LEU A 463 4.74 38.47 9.01
C LEU A 463 3.86 38.92 7.84
N LYS A 464 4.43 39.17 6.65
CA LYS A 464 3.65 39.48 5.45
C LYS A 464 2.65 38.37 5.12
N GLY A 465 3.09 37.11 5.12
CA GLY A 465 2.21 35.96 4.89
C GLY A 465 1.12 35.81 5.94
N LEU A 466 1.43 36.03 7.23
CA LEU A 466 0.45 36.06 8.32
C LEU A 466 -0.59 37.15 8.10
N PHE A 467 -0.16 38.38 7.81
CA PHE A 467 -1.08 39.50 7.58
C PHE A 467 -1.92 39.30 6.31
N GLU A 468 -1.33 38.75 5.25
CA GLU A 468 -2.07 38.39 4.04
C GLU A 468 -3.09 37.29 4.31
N ALA A 469 -2.77 36.30 5.15
CA ALA A 469 -3.71 35.26 5.59
C ALA A 469 -4.86 35.83 6.44
N MET A 470 -4.54 36.74 7.37
CA MET A 470 -5.54 37.45 8.18
C MET A 470 -6.44 38.33 7.33
N GLU A 471 -5.89 39.08 6.37
CA GLU A 471 -6.65 39.91 5.42
C GLU A 471 -7.55 39.05 4.54
N ARG A 472 -7.07 37.88 4.08
CA ARG A 472 -7.90 36.91 3.35
C ARG A 472 -9.02 36.32 4.21
N SER A 473 -8.73 35.97 5.46
CA SER A 473 -9.73 35.45 6.42
C SER A 473 -10.83 36.48 6.73
N LEU A 474 -10.47 37.77 6.82
CA LEU A 474 -11.40 38.88 7.03
C LEU A 474 -12.25 39.17 5.79
N LYS A 475 -11.71 39.00 4.58
CA LYS A 475 -12.44 39.22 3.32
C LYS A 475 -13.31 38.04 2.90
N SER A 476 -13.09 36.84 3.43
CA SER A 476 -13.96 35.70 3.13
C SER A 476 -15.27 35.84 3.93
N ASP A 477 -16.20 36.65 3.41
CA ASP A 477 -17.51 36.86 4.04
C ASP A 477 -18.33 35.57 4.13
N HIS A 478 -17.99 34.53 3.35
CA HIS A 478 -18.70 33.26 3.28
C HIS A 478 -17.75 32.07 3.28
N VAL A 479 -17.36 31.59 4.46
CA VAL A 479 -17.11 30.14 4.62
C VAL A 479 -18.35 29.57 5.30
N LYS A 480 -19.44 29.40 4.53
CA LYS A 480 -20.32 28.27 4.83
C LYS A 480 -19.48 27.05 4.52
N THR A 481 -18.80 26.50 5.52
CA THR A 481 -18.32 25.12 5.43
C THR A 481 -19.58 24.32 5.16
N GLN A 482 -19.76 23.87 3.93
CA GLN A 482 -20.79 22.94 3.57
C GLN A 482 -20.38 21.61 4.23
N ILE A 483 -20.65 21.51 5.53
CA ILE A 483 -20.74 20.24 6.22
C ILE A 483 -22.00 19.64 5.64
N ASP A 484 -21.88 18.88 4.55
CA ASP A 484 -22.91 17.95 4.17
C ASP A 484 -23.07 17.02 5.37
N SER A 485 -24.11 17.29 6.16
CA SER A 485 -24.45 16.54 7.34
C SER A 485 -24.73 15.10 6.92
N VAL A 486 -23.77 14.22 7.14
CA VAL A 486 -24.07 12.85 7.53
C VAL A 486 -24.87 12.99 8.82
N LYS A 487 -26.20 12.92 8.68
CA LYS A 487 -27.12 12.88 9.81
C LYS A 487 -26.83 11.61 10.59
N ASP A 488 -26.03 11.72 11.65
CA ASP A 488 -26.01 10.74 12.71
C ASP A 488 -27.40 10.75 13.37
N MET A 489 -28.16 9.69 13.10
CA MET A 489 -29.37 9.38 13.86
C MET A 489 -28.97 8.87 15.25
N SER A 490 -28.65 9.78 16.17
CA SER A 490 -28.96 9.60 17.60
C SER A 490 -28.57 10.83 18.43
N SER A 491 -29.49 11.21 19.31
CA SER A 491 -29.44 12.26 20.33
C SER A 491 -29.69 13.70 19.85
N GLY A 492 -30.87 14.21 20.23
CA GLY A 492 -31.26 15.61 20.07
C GLY A 492 -30.54 16.49 21.07
N GLY A 493 -29.62 17.31 20.58
CA GLY A 493 -29.09 18.49 21.24
C GLY A 493 -29.07 19.62 20.22
N GLY A 494 -29.83 20.69 20.47
CA GLY A 494 -29.85 21.86 19.62
C GLY A 494 -28.51 22.60 19.71
N ASN A 495 -27.66 22.44 18.70
CA ASN A 495 -26.51 23.32 18.51
C ASN A 495 -27.01 24.62 17.89
N GLU A 496 -27.10 25.68 18.69
CA GLU A 496 -27.16 27.04 18.17
C GLU A 496 -25.87 27.33 17.39
N ASN A 497 -26.00 27.62 16.10
CA ASN A 497 -24.89 28.10 15.29
C ASN A 497 -24.48 29.49 15.79
N VAL A 498 -23.49 29.54 16.68
CA VAL A 498 -22.87 30.79 17.10
C VAL A 498 -22.11 31.37 15.91
N VAL A 499 -22.67 32.41 15.28
CA VAL A 499 -21.97 33.18 14.25
C VAL A 499 -20.88 34.00 14.95
N ILE A 500 -19.64 33.55 14.84
CA ILE A 500 -18.49 34.26 15.37
C ILE A 500 -18.20 35.47 14.46
N ASP A 501 -18.31 36.68 15.01
CA ASP A 501 -17.86 37.91 14.36
C ASP A 501 -16.32 37.91 14.28
N LYS A 502 -15.81 37.45 13.13
CA LYS A 502 -14.37 37.36 12.83
C LYS A 502 -13.68 38.72 12.97
N THR A 503 -14.36 39.81 12.61
CA THR A 503 -13.82 41.18 12.68
C THR A 503 -13.55 41.56 14.13
N LYS A 504 -14.53 41.34 15.02
CA LYS A 504 -14.38 41.60 16.45
C LYS A 504 -13.31 40.73 17.09
N LEU A 505 -13.23 39.44 16.70
CA LEU A 505 -12.23 38.51 17.18
C LEU A 505 -10.80 38.98 16.83
N TRP A 506 -10.55 39.27 15.55
CA TRP A 506 -9.24 39.70 15.07
C TRP A 506 -8.83 41.07 15.63
N LYS A 507 -9.77 42.01 15.73
CA LYS A 507 -9.55 43.33 16.36
C LYS A 507 -9.02 43.18 17.79
N ASN A 508 -9.63 42.30 18.58
CA ASN A 508 -9.22 42.07 19.97
C ASN A 508 -7.84 41.42 20.08
N VAL A 509 -7.57 40.39 19.26
CA VAL A 509 -6.27 39.71 19.23
C VAL A 509 -5.15 40.68 18.87
N ILE A 510 -5.32 41.48 17.82
CA ILE A 510 -4.29 42.41 17.35
C ILE A 510 -4.06 43.53 18.38
N LYS A 511 -5.13 44.06 18.97
CA LYS A 511 -5.04 45.07 20.02
C LYS A 511 -4.30 44.56 21.26
N GLU A 512 -4.56 43.32 21.67
CA GLU A 512 -3.86 42.68 22.79
C GLU A 512 -2.36 42.54 22.50
N VAL A 513 -2.00 42.08 21.29
CA VAL A 513 -0.59 41.92 20.90
C VAL A 513 0.11 43.26 20.77
N LEU A 514 -0.55 44.30 20.23
CA LEU A 514 -0.04 45.66 20.18
C LEU A 514 0.23 46.22 21.57
N ASN A 515 -0.66 45.98 22.53
CA ASN A 515 -0.47 46.40 23.92
C ASN A 515 0.71 45.67 24.57
N GLN A 516 0.82 44.35 24.40
CA GLN A 516 1.95 43.59 24.95
C GLN A 516 3.30 43.99 24.33
N GLU A 517 3.35 44.25 23.02
CA GLU A 517 4.56 44.77 22.38
C GLU A 517 4.88 46.19 22.86
N ARG A 518 3.87 47.04 23.10
CA ARG A 518 4.06 48.38 23.68
C ARG A 518 4.63 48.29 25.10
N GLU A 519 4.17 47.36 25.92
CA GLU A 519 4.64 47.12 27.28
C GLU A 519 6.10 46.67 27.34
N LYS A 520 6.58 45.87 26.36
CA LYS A 520 8.02 45.50 26.28
C LYS A 520 8.95 46.70 26.16
N TYR A 521 8.45 47.83 25.64
CA TYR A 521 9.21 49.06 25.46
C TYR A 521 8.80 50.15 26.46
N TYR A 522 7.94 49.84 27.43
CA TYR A 522 7.53 50.76 28.48
C TYR A 522 8.75 51.04 29.37
N GLY A 523 9.31 52.26 29.27
CA GLY A 523 10.56 52.67 29.92
C GLY A 523 11.74 52.89 28.97
N SER A 524 11.65 52.42 27.72
CA SER A 524 12.58 52.83 26.64
C SER A 524 12.05 54.10 25.96
N SER A 525 12.93 55.03 25.58
CA SER A 525 12.50 56.26 24.89
C SER A 525 11.62 55.94 23.68
N LYS A 526 10.62 56.79 23.39
CA LYS A 526 9.67 56.65 22.25
C LYS A 526 10.34 56.32 20.90
N ARG A 527 11.65 56.58 20.78
CA ARG A 527 12.52 56.23 19.64
C ARG A 527 12.62 54.71 19.38
N TRP A 528 12.40 53.85 20.38
CA TRP A 528 12.48 52.39 20.26
C TRP A 528 11.20 51.73 19.72
N LEU A 529 10.02 52.28 20.03
CA LEU A 529 8.74 51.83 19.44
C LEU A 529 8.75 51.98 17.90
N ARG A 530 9.43 53.01 17.37
CA ARG A 530 9.66 53.17 15.92
C ARG A 530 10.60 52.11 15.31
N LYS A 531 11.42 51.43 16.14
CA LYS A 531 12.35 50.38 15.69
C LYS A 531 11.73 48.98 15.73
N GLY A 532 10.71 48.75 16.54
CA GLY A 532 9.95 47.49 16.59
C GLY A 532 9.24 47.23 15.26
N ARG A 533 9.83 46.40 14.39
CA ARG A 533 9.27 46.09 13.06
C ARG A 533 7.90 45.39 13.15
N LEU A 534 7.74 44.49 14.12
CA LEU A 534 6.48 43.79 14.36
C LEU A 534 5.37 44.75 14.80
N TYR A 535 5.68 45.64 15.76
CA TYR A 535 4.74 46.68 16.22
C TYR A 535 4.24 47.53 15.05
N ARG A 536 5.15 48.05 14.20
CA ARG A 536 4.75 48.87 13.04
C ARG A 536 3.83 48.13 12.06
N MET A 537 4.14 46.87 11.76
CA MET A 537 3.30 46.09 10.85
C MET A 537 1.92 45.77 11.45
N LEU A 538 1.86 45.46 12.75
CA LEU A 538 0.59 45.24 13.46
C LEU A 538 -0.24 46.53 13.55
N ASP A 539 0.41 47.66 13.81
CA ASP A 539 -0.22 48.98 13.95
C ASP A 539 -0.78 49.43 12.59
N GLU A 540 0.02 49.33 11.52
CA GLU A 540 -0.42 49.61 10.14
C GLU A 540 -1.58 48.70 9.71
N PHE A 541 -1.49 47.39 10.01
CA PHE A 541 -2.59 46.46 9.73
C PHE A 541 -3.84 46.79 10.55
N TYR A 542 -3.68 47.15 11.82
CA TYR A 542 -4.78 47.49 12.71
C TYR A 542 -5.51 48.75 12.22
N SER A 543 -4.75 49.81 11.89
CA SER A 543 -5.29 51.05 11.35
C SER A 543 -6.00 50.81 10.02
N LYS A 544 -5.37 50.07 9.09
CA LYS A 544 -5.94 49.80 7.77
C LYS A 544 -7.29 49.06 7.84
N ASN A 545 -7.43 48.08 8.75
CA ASN A 545 -8.57 47.16 8.73
C ASN A 545 -9.62 47.39 9.83
N PHE A 546 -9.31 48.12 10.91
CA PHE A 546 -10.21 48.23 12.07
C PHE A 546 -10.46 49.65 12.61
N GLU A 547 -9.70 50.69 12.20
CA GLU A 547 -9.95 52.06 12.70
C GLU A 547 -11.27 52.67 12.22
N HIS A 548 -11.84 52.14 11.14
CA HIS A 548 -13.10 52.61 10.54
C HIS A 548 -14.34 51.79 10.96
N SER A 549 -14.16 50.83 11.89
CA SER A 549 -15.17 49.89 12.39
C SER A 549 -15.21 49.93 13.91
#